data_AF-A0A536I8D4-F1
#
_entry.id   AF-A0A536I8D4-F1
#
_cell.length_a   1.000
_cell.length_b   1.000
_cell.length_c   1.000
_cell.angle_alpha   90.00
_cell.angle_beta   90.00
_cell.angle_gamma   90.00
#
_symmetry.space_group_name_H-M   'P 1'
#
loop_
_entity.id
_entity.type
_entity.pdbx_description
1 polymer ?
#
loop_
_entity_poly.entity_id
_entity_poly.type
_entity_poly.pdbx_seq_one_letter_code
_entity_poly.pdbx_strand_id
1 'polypeptide(L)'
;MIPPVTQRLRPYIPFLIVLVVEAPLLWPSDLFLGDWHNFWYAGHLVATGRSPYEVANYAGLEGPFHELEVERTSLPWPYPPWTGLFLAPFGALPLEVGLVAMHATLVVLGLAAILQLARQVRLGGAWTGALALTIAAASQPFVLATRTAHFDAALLSGVLFLAAGWQRESAWRFALGASLLALSSSPSSLVDAGGSSSLRPARSRRSRRSVSRSRRCRPPSRTRRAGSASTSAGWRRSGPLGR
;
A
#
# COMPACT_ATOMS: atom_id res chain seq x y z
N MET A 1 -15.20 -31.66 27.59
CA MET A 1 -14.83 -31.69 26.15
C MET A 1 -14.90 -30.27 25.62
N ILE A 2 -13.80 -29.74 25.09
CA ILE A 2 -13.76 -28.40 24.49
C ILE A 2 -14.24 -28.54 23.03
N PRO A 3 -15.19 -27.73 22.54
CA PRO A 3 -15.70 -27.87 21.19
C PRO A 3 -14.59 -27.70 20.13
N PRO A 4 -14.68 -28.38 18.97
CA PRO A 4 -13.63 -28.38 17.96
C PRO A 4 -13.30 -26.99 17.38
N VAL A 5 -14.25 -26.04 17.47
CA VAL A 5 -14.06 -24.64 17.04
C VAL A 5 -13.02 -23.93 17.93
N THR A 6 -13.06 -24.16 19.24
CA THR A 6 -12.14 -23.54 20.21
C THR A 6 -10.69 -23.97 20.01
N GLN A 7 -10.43 -25.19 19.52
CA GLN A 7 -9.07 -25.63 19.20
C GLN A 7 -8.48 -24.88 17.99
N ARG A 8 -9.30 -24.48 17.02
CA ARG A 8 -8.85 -23.73 15.83
C ARG A 8 -8.55 -22.26 16.14
N LEU A 9 -9.21 -21.68 17.13
CA LEU A 9 -9.05 -20.28 17.51
C LEU A 9 -7.92 -20.04 18.51
N ARG A 10 -7.53 -21.08 19.26
CA ARG A 10 -6.51 -21.01 20.31
C ARG A 10 -5.18 -20.35 19.87
N PRO A 11 -4.64 -20.59 18.66
CA PRO A 11 -3.41 -19.94 18.22
C PRO A 11 -3.54 -18.41 18.10
N TYR A 12 -4.74 -17.88 17.87
CA TYR A 12 -5.01 -16.45 17.65
C TYR A 12 -5.27 -15.67 18.94
N ILE A 13 -5.30 -16.32 20.10
CA ILE A 13 -5.46 -15.65 21.40
C ILE A 13 -4.41 -14.55 21.61
N PRO A 14 -3.10 -14.75 21.35
CA PRO A 14 -2.09 -13.69 21.50
C PRO A 14 -2.35 -12.47 20.62
N PHE A 15 -2.79 -12.69 19.37
CA PHE A 15 -3.16 -11.62 18.46
C PHE A 15 -4.34 -10.80 19.02
N LEU A 16 -5.38 -11.46 19.53
CA LEU A 16 -6.51 -10.78 20.16
C LEU A 16 -6.08 -10.00 21.41
N ILE A 17 -5.18 -10.55 22.23
CA ILE A 17 -4.63 -9.86 23.40
C ILE A 17 -3.88 -8.59 22.98
N VAL A 18 -3.03 -8.65 21.95
CA VAL A 18 -2.33 -7.48 21.42
C VAL A 18 -3.32 -6.42 20.96
N LEU A 19 -4.35 -6.80 20.19
CA LEU A 19 -5.37 -5.84 19.77
C LEU A 19 -6.10 -5.18 20.95
N VAL A 20 -6.39 -5.93 22.01
CA VAL A 20 -7.01 -5.38 23.23
C VAL A 20 -6.07 -4.44 23.98
N VAL A 21 -4.79 -4.79 24.08
CA VAL A 21 -3.76 -3.95 24.73
C VAL A 21 -3.49 -2.69 23.92
N GLU A 22 -3.55 -2.76 22.59
CA GLU A 22 -3.37 -1.63 21.69
C GLU A 22 -4.64 -0.80 21.49
N ALA A 23 -5.81 -1.31 21.83
CA ALA A 23 -7.07 -0.58 21.63
C ALA A 23 -7.07 0.85 22.24
N PRO A 24 -6.51 1.09 23.44
CA PRO A 24 -6.38 2.46 23.97
C PRO A 24 -5.41 3.35 23.18
N LEU A 25 -4.37 2.76 22.59
CA LEU A 25 -3.40 3.46 21.74
C LEU A 25 -3.99 3.77 20.36
N LEU A 26 -4.78 2.86 19.83
CA LEU A 26 -5.53 2.99 18.58
C LEU A 26 -6.81 3.80 18.78
N TRP A 27 -7.17 4.19 20.00
CA TRP A 27 -8.31 5.05 20.22
C TRP A 27 -7.97 6.46 19.73
N PRO A 28 -8.90 7.18 19.08
CA PRO A 28 -8.69 8.56 18.68
C PRO A 28 -8.78 9.48 19.92
N SER A 29 -7.77 9.42 20.79
CA SER A 29 -7.69 10.24 22.00
C SER A 29 -7.43 11.71 21.71
N ASP A 30 -6.84 12.00 20.55
CA ASP A 30 -6.65 13.34 20.03
C ASP A 30 -7.05 13.35 18.55
N LEU A 31 -8.27 13.82 18.28
CA LEU A 31 -8.87 13.85 16.95
C LEU A 31 -8.17 14.84 15.99
N PHE A 32 -7.32 15.72 16.51
CA PHE A 32 -6.56 16.70 15.72
C PHE A 32 -5.10 16.30 15.51
N LEU A 33 -4.67 15.15 16.03
CA LEU A 33 -3.30 14.68 15.88
C LEU A 33 -2.98 14.27 14.44
N GLY A 34 -2.15 15.04 13.74
CA GLY A 34 -1.78 14.78 12.34
C GLY A 34 -2.83 15.32 11.36
N ASP A 35 -2.99 14.68 10.21
CA ASP A 35 -3.72 15.25 9.07
C ASP A 35 -5.24 15.00 9.09
N TRP A 36 -5.81 14.46 10.18
CA TRP A 36 -7.24 14.10 10.23
C TRP A 36 -8.18 15.28 9.91
N HIS A 37 -7.94 16.43 10.54
CA HIS A 37 -8.73 17.63 10.36
C HIS A 37 -8.61 18.19 8.93
N ASN A 38 -7.41 18.07 8.34
CA ASN A 38 -7.11 18.43 6.96
C ASN A 38 -7.94 17.58 5.97
N PHE A 39 -7.96 16.26 6.16
CA PHE A 39 -8.75 15.34 5.35
C PHE A 39 -10.25 15.54 5.51
N TRP A 40 -10.72 15.76 6.74
CA TRP A 40 -12.13 16.06 6.97
C TRP A 40 -12.54 17.35 6.26
N TYR A 41 -11.76 18.42 6.37
CA TYR A 41 -12.10 19.71 5.77
C TYR A 41 -12.10 19.63 4.24
N ALA A 42 -11.13 18.94 3.64
CA ALA A 42 -11.14 18.67 2.19
C ALA A 42 -12.37 17.86 1.76
N GLY A 43 -12.75 16.83 2.53
CA GLY A 43 -13.99 16.09 2.32
C GLY A 43 -15.22 16.98 2.47
N HIS A 44 -15.23 17.89 3.44
CA HIS A 44 -16.34 18.81 3.71
C HIS A 44 -16.55 19.80 2.56
N LEU A 45 -15.46 20.33 2.00
CA LEU A 45 -15.51 21.15 0.80
C LEU A 45 -16.14 20.38 -0.36
N VAL A 46 -15.68 19.16 -0.64
CA VAL A 46 -16.25 18.35 -1.72
C VAL A 46 -17.72 18.01 -1.48
N ALA A 47 -18.08 17.65 -0.24
CA ALA A 47 -19.46 17.35 0.14
C ALA A 47 -20.41 18.56 -0.01
N THR A 48 -19.87 19.78 0.15
CA THR A 48 -20.61 21.04 -0.04
C THR A 48 -20.49 21.60 -1.46
N GLY A 49 -19.91 20.85 -2.39
CA GLY A 49 -19.78 21.24 -3.80
C GLY A 49 -18.67 22.24 -4.08
N ARG A 50 -17.72 22.41 -3.15
CA ARG A 50 -16.54 23.28 -3.26
C ARG A 50 -15.28 22.49 -3.57
N SER A 51 -14.27 23.18 -4.11
CA SER A 51 -12.99 22.57 -4.47
C SER A 51 -11.95 22.72 -3.35
N PRO A 52 -11.27 21.64 -2.92
CA PRO A 52 -10.14 21.73 -1.98
C PRO A 52 -8.89 22.37 -2.59
N TYR A 53 -8.85 22.60 -3.90
CA TYR A 53 -7.73 23.26 -4.58
C TYR A 53 -7.85 24.78 -4.59
N GLU A 54 -9.01 25.32 -4.25
CA GLU A 54 -9.25 26.76 -4.22
C GLU A 54 -8.87 27.32 -2.86
N VAL A 55 -7.78 28.09 -2.82
CA VAL A 55 -7.25 28.72 -1.59
C VAL A 55 -8.29 29.61 -0.90
N ALA A 56 -9.16 30.26 -1.67
CA ALA A 56 -10.24 31.09 -1.13
C ALA A 56 -11.22 30.33 -0.22
N ASN A 57 -11.36 29.00 -0.40
CA ASN A 57 -12.20 28.15 0.45
C ASN A 57 -11.60 27.90 1.84
N TYR A 58 -10.37 28.36 2.08
CA TYR A 58 -9.67 28.27 3.37
C TYR A 58 -9.51 29.63 4.04
N ALA A 59 -9.94 30.72 3.41
CA ALA A 59 -9.75 32.06 3.94
C ALA A 59 -10.64 32.32 5.18
N GLY A 60 -10.07 32.94 6.21
CA GLY A 60 -10.78 33.26 7.45
C GLY A 60 -11.17 32.04 8.28
N LEU A 61 -10.40 30.95 8.20
CA LEU A 61 -10.63 29.79 9.03
C LEU A 61 -10.13 30.06 10.46
N GLU A 62 -10.98 29.72 11.43
CA GLU A 62 -10.72 29.92 12.85
C GLU A 62 -10.57 28.59 13.59
N GLY A 63 -10.05 28.66 14.82
CA GLY A 63 -9.89 27.52 15.70
C GLY A 63 -8.96 26.45 15.12
N PRO A 64 -9.34 25.16 15.13
CA PRO A 64 -8.46 24.06 14.75
C PRO A 64 -8.11 24.02 13.25
N PHE A 65 -8.72 24.87 12.43
CA PHE A 65 -8.47 24.93 10.99
C PHE A 65 -7.65 26.15 10.57
N HIS A 66 -7.27 27.03 11.51
CA HIS A 66 -6.49 28.23 11.20
C HIS A 66 -5.15 27.89 10.52
N GLU A 67 -4.50 26.81 10.97
CA GLU A 67 -3.25 26.34 10.37
C GLU A 67 -3.42 25.89 8.92
N LEU A 68 -4.61 25.41 8.53
CA LEU A 68 -4.89 25.02 7.14
C LEU A 68 -4.92 26.23 6.20
N GLU A 69 -5.38 27.39 6.67
CA GLU A 69 -5.34 28.62 5.87
C GLU A 69 -3.89 28.99 5.53
N VAL A 70 -3.03 29.00 6.56
CA VAL A 70 -1.60 29.27 6.40
C VAL A 70 -0.95 28.22 5.51
N GLU A 71 -1.20 26.93 5.73
CA GLU A 71 -0.64 25.84 4.93
C GLU A 71 -1.07 25.97 3.46
N ARG A 72 -2.37 26.17 3.18
CA ARG A 72 -2.93 26.12 1.82
C ARG A 72 -2.56 27.31 0.95
N THR A 73 -2.20 28.44 1.55
CA THR A 73 -1.60 29.56 0.79
C THR A 73 -0.21 29.23 0.23
N SER A 74 0.55 28.36 0.92
CA SER A 74 1.90 27.96 0.52
C SER A 74 1.95 26.62 -0.23
N LEU A 75 1.03 25.71 0.09
CA LEU A 75 0.96 24.36 -0.42
C LEU A 75 -0.49 24.00 -0.76
N PRO A 76 -0.90 24.12 -2.03
CA PRO A 76 -2.21 23.66 -2.48
C PRO A 76 -2.42 22.18 -2.11
N TRP A 77 -3.69 21.77 -2.01
CA TRP A 77 -4.08 20.39 -1.70
C TRP A 77 -3.22 19.35 -2.46
N PRO A 78 -2.37 18.58 -1.75
CA PRO A 78 -1.30 17.81 -2.39
C PRO A 78 -1.78 16.45 -2.91
N TYR A 79 -3.01 16.06 -2.59
CA TYR A 79 -3.60 14.79 -3.00
C TYR A 79 -4.32 14.92 -4.34
N PRO A 80 -4.49 13.82 -5.09
CA PRO A 80 -5.28 13.84 -6.31
C PRO A 80 -6.77 14.17 -6.11
N PRO A 81 -7.51 14.62 -7.15
CA PRO A 81 -8.88 15.10 -6.99
C PRO A 81 -9.86 14.05 -6.47
N TRP A 82 -9.64 12.78 -6.86
CA TRP A 82 -10.47 11.69 -6.40
C TRP A 82 -10.35 11.41 -4.91
N THR A 83 -9.23 11.78 -4.26
CA THR A 83 -9.07 11.62 -2.81
C THR A 83 -10.13 12.43 -2.06
N GLY A 84 -10.43 13.64 -2.51
CA GLY A 84 -11.52 14.45 -1.95
C GLY A 84 -12.90 13.79 -2.10
N LEU A 85 -13.15 13.08 -3.21
CA LEU A 85 -14.41 12.34 -3.42
C LEU A 85 -14.58 11.19 -2.42
N PHE A 86 -13.51 10.47 -2.11
CA PHE A 86 -13.55 9.41 -1.09
C PHE A 86 -13.67 9.96 0.34
N LEU A 87 -13.22 11.19 0.57
CA LEU A 87 -13.34 11.88 1.85
C LEU A 87 -14.71 12.55 2.04
N ALA A 88 -15.44 12.82 0.96
CA ALA A 88 -16.74 13.49 1.00
C ALA A 88 -17.77 12.83 1.92
N PRO A 89 -17.92 11.49 1.98
CA PRO A 89 -18.85 10.86 2.94
C PRO A 89 -18.53 11.18 4.40
N PHE A 90 -17.26 11.36 4.75
CA PHE A 90 -16.83 11.70 6.11
C PHE A 90 -16.97 13.20 6.38
N GLY A 91 -16.67 14.05 5.39
CA GLY A 91 -16.84 15.50 5.47
C GLY A 91 -18.30 15.97 5.49
N ALA A 92 -19.24 15.12 5.04
CA ALA A 92 -20.68 15.36 5.17
C ALA A 92 -21.19 15.18 6.61
N LEU A 93 -20.42 14.51 7.48
CA LEU A 93 -20.76 14.30 8.89
C LEU A 93 -20.26 15.47 9.76
N PRO A 94 -20.85 15.70 10.95
CA PRO A 94 -20.29 16.60 11.94
C PRO A 94 -18.82 16.25 12.22
N LEU A 95 -17.97 17.27 12.44
CA LEU A 95 -16.51 17.14 12.53
C LEU A 95 -16.06 15.91 13.34
N GLU A 96 -16.41 15.85 14.62
CA GLU A 96 -15.97 14.76 15.50
C GLU A 96 -16.42 13.38 15.01
N VAL A 97 -17.65 13.27 14.52
CA VAL A 97 -18.19 12.01 13.98
C VAL A 97 -17.48 11.61 12.70
N GLY A 98 -17.22 12.56 11.81
CA GLY A 98 -16.48 12.35 10.57
C GLY A 98 -15.05 11.89 10.82
N LEU A 99 -14.35 12.51 11.78
CA LEU A 99 -12.99 12.13 12.17
C LEU A 99 -12.95 10.72 12.76
N VAL A 100 -13.85 10.39 13.70
CA VAL A 100 -13.95 9.04 14.28
C VAL A 100 -14.28 8.00 13.22
N ALA A 101 -15.20 8.29 12.30
CA ALA A 101 -15.57 7.37 11.23
C ALA A 101 -14.41 7.12 10.25
N MET A 102 -13.66 8.17 9.90
CA MET A 102 -12.48 8.06 9.03
C MET A 102 -11.37 7.26 9.72
N HIS A 103 -11.12 7.53 11.00
CA HIS A 103 -10.17 6.78 11.82
C HIS A 103 -10.53 5.29 11.90
N ALA A 104 -11.79 4.98 12.24
CA ALA A 104 -12.28 3.61 12.29
C ALA A 104 -12.13 2.90 10.93
N THR A 105 -12.36 3.62 9.83
CA THR A 105 -12.18 3.08 8.47
C THR A 105 -10.72 2.71 8.22
N LEU A 106 -9.76 3.56 8.59
CA LEU A 106 -8.33 3.26 8.44
C LEU A 106 -7.88 2.10 9.32
N VAL A 107 -8.36 2.00 10.57
CA VAL A 107 -8.11 0.85 11.45
C VAL A 107 -8.59 -0.44 10.79
N VAL A 108 -9.82 -0.46 10.27
CA VAL A 108 -10.41 -1.63 9.60
C VAL A 108 -9.61 -2.02 8.36
N LEU A 109 -9.22 -1.04 7.53
CA LEU A 109 -8.39 -1.30 6.35
C LEU A 109 -7.03 -1.89 6.75
N GLY A 110 -6.36 -1.32 7.76
CA GLY A 110 -5.08 -1.83 8.25
C GLY A 110 -5.17 -3.26 8.79
N LEU A 111 -6.22 -3.59 9.57
CA LEU A 111 -6.47 -4.95 10.03
C LEU A 111 -6.77 -5.90 8.86
N ALA A 112 -7.54 -5.45 7.87
CA ALA A 112 -7.82 -6.22 6.67
C ALA A 112 -6.55 -6.51 5.86
N ALA A 113 -5.63 -5.56 5.75
CA ALA A 113 -4.31 -5.75 5.14
C ALA A 113 -3.50 -6.83 5.88
N ILE A 114 -3.38 -6.73 7.20
CA ILE A 114 -2.64 -7.70 8.02
C ILE A 114 -3.20 -9.12 7.83
N LEU A 115 -4.54 -9.27 7.87
CA LEU A 115 -5.20 -10.55 7.64
C LEU A 115 -5.00 -11.07 6.21
N GLN A 116 -5.04 -10.18 5.22
CA GLN A 116 -4.88 -10.54 3.82
C GLN A 116 -3.43 -10.95 3.51
N LEU A 117 -2.45 -10.25 4.08
CA LEU A 117 -1.04 -10.62 4.01
C LEU A 117 -0.80 -12.01 4.60
N ALA A 118 -1.33 -12.29 5.78
CA ALA A 118 -1.19 -13.61 6.41
C ALA A 118 -1.77 -14.74 5.54
N ARG A 119 -2.85 -14.47 4.80
CA ARG A 119 -3.43 -15.44 3.85
C ARG A 119 -2.57 -15.65 2.60
N GLN A 120 -1.82 -14.65 2.17
CA GLN A 120 -0.99 -14.70 0.96
C GLN A 120 0.38 -15.35 1.19
N VAL A 121 1.01 -15.09 2.34
CA VAL A 121 2.38 -15.55 2.63
C VAL A 121 2.45 -17.07 2.88
N ARG A 122 1.31 -17.78 2.98
CA ARG A 122 1.24 -19.24 3.22
C ARG A 122 2.20 -19.69 4.34
N LEU A 123 2.16 -18.99 5.47
CA LEU A 123 2.94 -19.37 6.64
C LEU A 123 2.50 -20.77 7.10
N GLY A 124 3.46 -21.70 7.16
CA GLY A 124 3.19 -23.09 7.52
C GLY A 124 2.65 -23.20 8.95
N GLY A 125 1.43 -23.72 9.11
CA GLY A 125 0.81 -23.97 10.41
C GLY A 125 0.08 -22.78 11.03
N ALA A 126 -1.01 -23.05 11.76
CA ALA A 126 -1.87 -22.02 12.37
C ALA A 126 -1.14 -21.14 13.39
N TRP A 127 -0.17 -21.70 14.13
CA TRP A 127 0.63 -20.97 15.12
C TRP A 127 1.57 -19.95 14.49
N THR A 128 2.26 -20.30 13.41
CA THR A 128 3.16 -19.39 12.69
C THR A 128 2.39 -18.23 12.09
N GLY A 129 1.21 -18.52 11.49
CA GLY A 129 0.32 -17.48 10.98
C GLY A 129 -0.17 -16.54 12.09
N ALA A 130 -0.59 -17.08 13.23
CA ALA A 130 -1.04 -16.27 14.35
C ALA A 130 0.08 -15.44 14.99
N LEU A 131 1.30 -15.96 15.08
CA LEU A 131 2.47 -15.21 15.55
C LEU A 131 2.78 -14.04 14.61
N ALA A 132 2.78 -14.27 13.30
CA ALA A 132 3.01 -13.21 12.32
C ALA A 132 1.94 -12.11 12.38
N LEU A 133 0.66 -12.49 12.54
CA LEU A 133 -0.42 -11.52 12.77
C LEU A 133 -0.19 -10.70 14.04
N THR A 134 0.26 -11.35 15.12
CA THR A 134 0.56 -10.70 16.40
C THR A 134 1.68 -9.69 16.25
N ILE A 135 2.78 -10.06 15.58
CA ILE A 135 3.92 -9.16 15.32
C ILE A 135 3.52 -8.00 14.42
N ALA A 136 2.71 -8.26 13.39
CA ALA A 136 2.26 -7.23 12.46
C ALA A 136 1.36 -6.19 13.16
N ALA A 137 0.41 -6.64 13.99
CA ALA A 137 -0.42 -5.75 14.80
C ALA A 137 0.42 -4.95 15.80
N ALA A 138 1.31 -5.63 16.53
CA ALA A 138 2.20 -5.02 17.51
C ALA A 138 3.26 -4.06 16.92
N SER A 139 3.32 -3.93 15.59
CA SER A 139 4.37 -3.18 14.92
C SER A 139 4.13 -1.68 15.06
N GLN A 140 5.14 -0.96 15.53
CA GLN A 140 5.09 0.50 15.66
C GLN A 140 4.69 1.22 14.36
N PRO A 141 5.11 0.80 13.15
CA PRO A 141 4.64 1.40 11.90
C PRO A 141 3.12 1.32 11.72
N PHE A 142 2.48 0.19 12.09
CA PHE A 142 1.03 0.04 12.03
C PHE A 142 0.33 1.01 12.99
N VAL A 143 0.78 1.07 14.24
CA VAL A 143 0.21 1.95 15.26
C VAL A 143 0.36 3.43 14.87
N LEU A 144 1.54 3.84 14.41
CA LEU A 144 1.80 5.22 13.99
C LEU A 144 0.97 5.62 12.77
N ALA A 145 1.00 4.82 11.70
CA ALA A 145 0.26 5.11 10.49
C ALA A 145 -1.26 5.27 10.77
N THR A 146 -1.78 4.43 11.65
CA THR A 146 -3.20 4.45 12.03
C THR A 146 -3.55 5.62 12.96
N ARG A 147 -2.60 6.21 13.70
CA ARG A 147 -2.86 7.34 14.61
C ARG A 147 -2.74 8.71 13.95
N THR A 148 -1.91 8.86 12.93
CA THR A 148 -1.57 10.17 12.34
C THR A 148 -2.22 10.43 10.98
N ALA A 149 -3.27 9.67 10.63
CA ALA A 149 -3.97 9.77 9.36
C ALA A 149 -3.14 9.42 8.12
N HIS A 150 -2.03 8.69 8.24
CA HIS A 150 -1.24 8.32 7.07
C HIS A 150 -1.97 7.25 6.26
N PHE A 151 -2.07 7.46 4.94
CA PHE A 151 -2.69 6.51 4.00
C PHE A 151 -1.86 5.24 3.75
N ASP A 152 -0.74 5.02 4.46
CA ASP A 152 0.09 3.82 4.32
C ASP A 152 -0.71 2.53 4.53
N ALA A 153 -1.68 2.56 5.46
CA ALA A 153 -2.59 1.44 5.68
C ALA A 153 -3.47 1.17 4.45
N ALA A 154 -3.96 2.22 3.79
CA ALA A 154 -4.73 2.11 2.55
C ALA A 154 -3.85 1.64 1.38
N LEU A 155 -2.61 2.14 1.27
CA LEU A 155 -1.63 1.72 0.26
C LEU A 155 -1.30 0.24 0.39
N LEU A 156 -0.94 -0.21 1.60
CA LEU A 156 -0.62 -1.61 1.87
C LEU A 156 -1.82 -2.51 1.60
N SER A 157 -3.02 -2.11 2.06
CA SER A 157 -4.27 -2.79 1.73
C SER A 157 -4.45 -2.89 0.21
N GLY A 158 -4.26 -1.78 -0.50
CA GLY A 158 -4.42 -1.68 -1.94
C GLY A 158 -3.52 -2.65 -2.71
N VAL A 159 -2.22 -2.69 -2.39
CA VAL A 159 -1.27 -3.65 -2.98
C VAL A 159 -1.71 -5.09 -2.73
N LEU A 160 -2.08 -5.42 -1.49
CA LEU A 160 -2.43 -6.78 -1.11
C LEU A 160 -3.75 -7.24 -1.76
N PHE A 161 -4.76 -6.38 -1.82
CA PHE A 161 -6.02 -6.69 -2.49
C PHE A 161 -5.86 -6.78 -4.01
N LEU A 162 -5.04 -5.92 -4.61
CA LEU A 162 -4.73 -5.98 -6.04
C LEU A 162 -4.01 -7.28 -6.39
N ALA A 163 -2.98 -7.66 -5.63
CA ALA A 163 -2.29 -8.94 -5.79
C ALA A 163 -3.22 -10.14 -5.57
N ALA A 164 -4.12 -10.06 -4.59
CA ALA A 164 -5.13 -11.10 -4.35
C ALA A 164 -6.15 -11.23 -5.49
N GLY A 165 -6.57 -10.08 -6.05
CA GLY A 165 -7.47 -10.01 -7.18
C GLY A 165 -6.83 -10.62 -8.42
N TRP A 166 -5.56 -10.29 -8.67
CA TRP A 166 -4.77 -10.85 -9.75
C TRP A 166 -4.61 -12.38 -9.63
N GLN A 167 -4.17 -12.87 -8.46
CA GLN A 167 -3.92 -14.29 -8.24
C GLN A 167 -5.18 -15.17 -8.27
N ARG A 168 -6.35 -14.60 -7.96
CA ARG A 168 -7.62 -15.34 -7.89
C ARG A 168 -8.62 -14.95 -8.96
N GLU A 169 -8.17 -14.23 -9.99
CA GLU A 169 -9.02 -13.76 -11.10
C GLU A 169 -10.30 -13.02 -10.63
N SER A 170 -10.18 -12.30 -9.51
CA SER A 170 -11.31 -11.70 -8.82
C SER A 170 -11.38 -10.20 -9.11
N ALA A 171 -12.18 -9.82 -10.11
CA ALA A 171 -12.34 -8.45 -10.56
C ALA A 171 -12.66 -7.44 -9.44
N TRP A 172 -13.53 -7.79 -8.48
CA TRP A 172 -13.87 -6.88 -7.38
C TRP A 172 -12.70 -6.59 -6.44
N ARG A 173 -11.86 -7.60 -6.14
CA ARG A 173 -10.66 -7.42 -5.28
C ARG A 173 -9.62 -6.58 -5.98
N PHE A 174 -9.48 -6.81 -7.28
CA PHE A 174 -8.61 -6.03 -8.13
C PHE A 174 -9.05 -4.56 -8.16
N ALA A 175 -10.34 -4.30 -8.41
CA ALA A 175 -10.90 -2.94 -8.42
C ALA A 175 -10.79 -2.25 -7.06
N LEU A 176 -11.08 -2.96 -5.96
CA LEU A 176 -10.89 -2.45 -4.60
C LEU A 176 -9.43 -2.09 -4.34
N GLY A 177 -8.51 -2.99 -4.69
CA GLY A 177 -7.07 -2.77 -4.53
C GLY A 177 -6.58 -1.56 -5.34
N ALA A 178 -7.03 -1.43 -6.59
CA ALA A 178 -6.70 -0.29 -7.44
C ALA A 178 -7.26 1.03 -6.89
N SER A 179 -8.49 1.01 -6.37
CA SER A 179 -9.12 2.19 -5.76
C SER A 179 -8.38 2.66 -4.51
N LEU A 180 -7.97 1.72 -3.65
CA LEU A 180 -7.18 2.01 -2.46
C LEU A 180 -5.76 2.53 -2.78
N LEU A 181 -5.15 2.04 -3.87
CA LEU A 181 -3.87 2.56 -4.34
C LEU A 181 -3.98 3.97 -4.90
N ALA A 182 -5.07 4.27 -5.62
CA ALA A 182 -5.31 5.61 -6.15
C ALA A 182 -5.42 6.65 -5.03
N LEU A 183 -6.00 6.29 -3.88
CA LEU A 183 -6.10 7.19 -2.71
C LEU A 183 -4.74 7.69 -2.20
N SER A 184 -3.74 6.80 -2.20
CA SER A 184 -2.43 7.07 -1.60
C SER A 184 -1.40 7.63 -2.58
N SER A 185 -1.72 7.78 -3.87
CA SER A 185 -0.77 8.26 -4.87
C SER A 185 -0.56 9.78 -4.75
N SER A 186 -0.02 10.22 -3.62
CA SER A 186 0.54 11.55 -3.48
C SER A 186 1.94 11.55 -4.09
N PRO A 187 2.28 12.53 -4.94
CA PRO A 187 3.58 12.60 -5.63
C PRO A 187 4.77 12.70 -4.67
N SER A 188 4.55 13.10 -3.41
CA SER A 188 5.56 13.15 -2.35
C SER A 188 6.12 11.77 -1.97
N SER A 189 5.30 10.71 -1.99
CA SER A 189 5.76 9.34 -1.66
C SER A 189 6.78 8.78 -2.67
N LEU A 190 6.73 9.24 -3.92
CA LEU A 190 7.70 8.90 -4.97
C LEU A 190 9.04 9.63 -4.79
N VAL A 191 9.03 10.81 -4.16
CA VAL A 191 10.25 11.57 -3.87
C VAL A 191 11.04 10.93 -2.72
N ASP A 192 10.36 10.47 -1.66
CA ASP A 192 11.01 9.77 -0.55
C ASP A 192 11.48 8.35 -0.91
N ALA A 193 10.73 7.65 -1.78
CA ALA A 193 11.17 6.36 -2.33
C ALA A 193 12.38 6.52 -3.31
N GLY A 194 12.53 7.68 -3.95
CA GLY A 194 13.68 8.00 -4.80
C GLY A 194 14.95 8.40 -4.03
N GLY A 195 14.80 9.00 -2.84
CA GLY A 195 15.91 9.56 -2.05
C GLY A 195 16.86 8.51 -1.42
N SER A 196 16.44 7.26 -1.30
CA SER A 196 17.25 6.18 -0.71
C SER A 196 18.12 5.41 -1.73
N SER A 197 18.05 5.77 -3.01
CA SER A 197 18.85 5.14 -4.08
C SER A 197 20.18 5.85 -4.42
N SER A 198 20.53 6.93 -3.71
CA SER A 198 21.83 7.60 -3.86
C SER A 198 22.97 6.90 -3.09
N LEU A 199 23.06 5.58 -3.18
CA LEU A 199 24.33 4.88 -2.92
C LEU A 199 25.24 5.16 -4.12
N ARG A 200 26.00 6.25 -4.03
CA ARG A 200 27.16 6.51 -4.90
C ARG A 200 27.94 5.20 -5.04
N PRO A 201 28.16 4.68 -6.26
CA PRO A 201 29.09 3.59 -6.44
C PRO A 201 30.45 4.09 -5.95
N ALA A 202 30.95 3.45 -4.89
CA ALA A 202 32.30 3.62 -4.40
C ALA A 202 33.23 3.38 -5.59
N ARG A 203 33.78 4.48 -6.13
CA ARG A 203 34.72 4.48 -7.24
C ARG A 203 35.99 3.81 -6.72
N SER A 204 36.05 2.49 -6.83
CA SER A 204 37.22 1.72 -6.46
C SER A 204 38.37 2.21 -7.33
N ARG A 205 39.27 2.97 -6.73
CA ARG A 205 40.55 3.39 -7.31
C ARG A 205 41.35 2.10 -7.54
N ARG A 206 41.19 1.49 -8.72
CA ARG A 206 41.94 0.31 -9.12
C ARG A 206 43.36 0.77 -9.44
N SER A 207 44.20 0.61 -8.43
CA SER A 207 45.65 0.64 -8.47
C SER A 207 46.17 -0.01 -9.76
N ARG A 208 46.79 0.82 -10.61
CA ARG A 208 47.71 0.38 -11.65
C ARG A 208 48.90 -0.28 -10.95
N ARG A 209 48.99 -1.60 -10.97
CA ARG A 209 50.27 -2.31 -10.89
C ARG A 209 50.48 -3.10 -12.17
N SER A 210 51.42 -2.57 -12.93
CA SER A 210 52.17 -3.24 -13.98
C SER A 210 52.79 -4.53 -13.46
N VAL A 211 52.42 -5.67 -14.05
CA VAL A 211 53.32 -6.83 -14.14
C VAL A 211 53.26 -7.34 -15.57
N SER A 212 54.39 -7.14 -16.23
CA SER A 212 54.78 -7.78 -17.47
C SER A 212 54.99 -9.28 -17.24
N ARG A 213 54.46 -10.13 -18.12
CA ARG A 213 55.22 -11.22 -18.78
C ARG A 213 54.31 -12.07 -19.67
N SER A 214 54.57 -11.90 -20.97
CA SER A 214 54.72 -12.95 -21.97
C SER A 214 54.34 -14.39 -21.57
N ARG A 215 53.46 -15.01 -22.38
CA ARG A 215 53.81 -16.20 -23.20
C ARG A 215 52.66 -16.70 -24.07
N ARG A 216 52.99 -16.79 -25.36
CA ARG A 216 52.74 -17.89 -26.31
C ARG A 216 51.36 -18.09 -26.95
N CYS A 217 51.40 -17.81 -28.25
CA CYS A 217 50.66 -18.39 -29.35
C CYS A 217 50.27 -19.87 -29.22
N ARG A 218 49.03 -20.19 -29.60
CA ARG A 218 48.66 -21.30 -30.51
C ARG A 218 47.18 -21.21 -30.93
N PRO A 219 46.86 -21.11 -32.23
CA PRO A 219 45.63 -21.64 -32.85
C PRO A 219 45.98 -22.96 -33.59
N PRO A 220 45.11 -23.59 -34.43
CA PRO A 220 43.64 -23.74 -34.47
C PRO A 220 43.18 -25.22 -34.64
N SER A 221 41.87 -25.51 -34.57
CA SER A 221 41.14 -26.57 -35.33
C SER A 221 39.65 -26.45 -34.99
N ARG A 222 38.70 -26.10 -35.88
CA ARG A 222 38.20 -26.70 -37.14
C ARG A 222 37.46 -28.03 -36.92
N THR A 223 36.12 -27.99 -37.07
CA THR A 223 35.18 -28.96 -37.72
C THR A 223 33.78 -28.72 -37.11
N ARG A 224 32.81 -28.12 -37.81
CA ARG A 224 31.98 -28.59 -38.94
C ARG A 224 31.12 -29.82 -38.57
N ARG A 225 29.83 -29.60 -38.31
CA ARG A 225 28.76 -30.46 -38.88
C ARG A 225 27.43 -29.73 -38.98
N ALA A 226 26.94 -29.69 -40.21
CA ALA A 226 25.59 -29.38 -40.61
C ALA A 226 24.68 -30.58 -40.29
N GLY A 227 23.39 -30.30 -40.06
CA GLY A 227 22.33 -31.28 -39.92
C GLY A 227 21.00 -30.63 -40.27
N SER A 228 20.63 -30.75 -41.54
CA SER A 228 19.40 -30.37 -42.21
C SER A 228 18.21 -31.29 -41.90
N ALA A 229 17.02 -30.87 -42.38
CA ALA A 229 15.76 -31.60 -42.64
C ALA A 229 14.64 -31.30 -41.62
N SER A 230 13.57 -30.56 -41.93
CA SER A 230 12.53 -30.69 -42.98
C SER A 230 11.42 -31.69 -42.64
N THR A 231 10.23 -31.19 -42.26
CA THR A 231 8.89 -31.76 -42.55
C THR A 231 7.88 -30.72 -42.00
N SER A 232 7.21 -29.88 -42.78
CA SER A 232 6.17 -30.07 -43.82
C SER A 232 4.86 -30.68 -43.32
N ALA A 233 3.76 -30.00 -43.70
CA ALA A 233 2.35 -30.42 -43.71
C ALA A 233 1.63 -30.45 -42.34
N GLY A 234 0.37 -30.05 -42.20
CA GLY A 234 -0.67 -29.68 -43.15
C GLY A 234 -1.88 -29.09 -42.37
N TRP A 235 -2.61 -28.15 -42.95
CA TRP A 235 -3.94 -28.38 -43.55
C TRP A 235 -5.08 -28.74 -42.58
N ARG A 236 -5.97 -27.76 -42.31
CA ARG A 236 -7.45 -27.75 -42.52
C ARG A 236 -8.12 -26.84 -41.48
N ARG A 237 -8.71 -25.72 -41.89
CA ARG A 237 -10.07 -25.54 -42.49
C ARG A 237 -11.22 -25.76 -41.49
N SER A 238 -11.82 -24.62 -41.11
CA SER A 238 -13.24 -24.25 -41.21
C SER A 238 -14.31 -25.14 -40.56
N GLY A 239 -15.13 -24.52 -39.71
CA GLY A 239 -16.46 -25.00 -39.35
C GLY A 239 -17.22 -24.02 -38.42
N PRO A 240 -18.43 -23.54 -38.76
CA PRO A 240 -19.09 -22.39 -38.12
C PRO A 240 -20.35 -22.75 -37.29
N LEU A 241 -20.88 -21.72 -36.60
CA LEU A 241 -22.30 -21.42 -36.29
C LEU A 241 -23.20 -22.38 -35.47
N GLY A 242 -23.93 -21.76 -34.54
CA GLY A 242 -25.19 -22.23 -33.94
C GLY A 242 -25.14 -22.14 -32.41
N ARG A 243 -26.00 -21.41 -31.69
CA ARG A 243 -27.28 -20.73 -31.96
C ARG A 243 -27.36 -19.48 -31.09
#